data_AF-A0A1Q6WU14-F1
#
_entry.id   AF-A0A1Q6WU14-F1
#
_cell.length_a   1.000
_cell.length_b   1.000
_cell.length_c   1.000
_cell.angle_alpha   90.00
_cell.angle_beta   90.00
_cell.angle_gamma   90.00
#
_symmetry.space_group_name_H-M   'P 1'
#
loop_
_entity.id
_entity.type
_entity.pdbx_description
1 polymer ?
#
loop_
_entity_poly.entity_id
_entity_poly.type
_entity_poly.pdbx_seq_one_letter_code
_entity_poly.pdbx_strand_id
1 'polypeptide(L)'
;MWSLLKKNDDECGKLRDLLEDSAAGLPAATRMEELSEAWPAAQRNHLATCGRCQEAAQDLLATREIFKGVGSATGMVRPWFSTRVVAAIAARERELTEAASTWLAVPKFASRLALASAALLLLTSTWLYEKPLPAPNQQAVSLAAQESLFESSPPANLDDVLVPVQENNP
;
A
#
# COMPACT_ATOMS: atom_id res chain seq x y z
N MET A 1 -33.13 -25.75 11.86
CA MET A 1 -31.85 -26.47 11.69
C MET A 1 -30.64 -25.52 11.57
N TRP A 2 -30.71 -24.47 10.74
CA TRP A 2 -29.59 -23.54 10.51
C TRP A 2 -29.01 -22.87 11.77
N SER A 3 -29.84 -22.54 12.76
CA SER A 3 -29.41 -21.98 14.05
C SER A 3 -28.57 -22.94 14.91
N LEU A 4 -28.75 -24.25 14.76
CA LEU A 4 -27.96 -25.26 15.50
C LEU A 4 -26.56 -25.43 14.89
N LEU A 5 -26.46 -25.37 13.56
CA LEU A 5 -25.18 -25.39 12.84
C LEU A 5 -24.35 -24.16 13.24
N LYS A 6 -24.92 -22.96 13.12
CA LYS A 6 -24.23 -21.72 13.52
C LYS A 6 -23.78 -21.74 14.98
N LYS A 7 -24.62 -22.23 15.90
CA LYS A 7 -24.24 -22.37 17.32
C LYS A 7 -23.04 -23.33 17.50
N ASN A 8 -23.00 -24.44 16.76
CA ASN A 8 -21.88 -25.37 16.82
C ASN A 8 -20.60 -24.74 16.25
N ASP A 9 -20.69 -23.97 15.17
CA ASP A 9 -19.55 -23.24 14.59
C ASP A 9 -19.01 -22.18 15.57
N ASP A 10 -19.89 -21.44 16.24
CA ASP A 10 -19.53 -20.45 17.28
C ASP A 10 -18.85 -21.12 18.50
N GLU A 11 -19.29 -22.30 18.93
CA GLU A 11 -18.63 -23.06 20.02
C GLU A 11 -17.31 -23.72 19.57
N CYS A 12 -17.20 -24.15 18.31
CA CYS A 12 -15.94 -24.63 17.72
C CYS A 12 -14.89 -23.50 17.71
N GLY A 13 -15.30 -22.26 17.36
CA GLY A 13 -14.45 -21.08 17.40
C GLY A 13 -13.89 -20.82 18.79
N LYS A 14 -14.77 -20.68 19.79
CA LYS A 14 -14.37 -20.46 21.20
C LYS A 14 -13.44 -21.53 21.74
N LEU A 15 -13.68 -22.81 21.39
CA LEU A 15 -12.83 -23.91 21.83
C LEU A 15 -11.45 -23.86 21.17
N ARG A 16 -11.36 -23.49 19.88
CA ARG A 16 -10.06 -23.27 19.22
C ARG A 16 -9.30 -22.11 19.88
N ASP A 17 -9.96 -21.00 20.15
CA ASP A 17 -9.29 -19.84 20.75
C ASP A 17 -8.76 -20.19 22.17
N LEU A 18 -9.52 -20.96 22.97
CA LEU A 18 -9.05 -21.52 24.25
C LEU A 18 -7.93 -22.58 24.10
N LEU A 19 -7.94 -23.37 23.03
CA LEU A 19 -6.85 -24.29 22.70
C LEU A 19 -5.56 -23.54 22.38
N GLU A 20 -5.63 -22.42 21.66
CA GLU A 20 -4.48 -21.57 21.34
C GLU A 20 -3.94 -20.85 22.61
N ASP A 21 -4.82 -20.28 23.43
CA ASP A 21 -4.45 -19.64 24.70
C ASP A 21 -3.80 -20.63 25.69
N SER A 22 -4.42 -21.79 25.89
CA SER A 22 -3.85 -22.86 26.73
C SER A 22 -2.59 -23.47 26.12
N ALA A 23 -2.45 -23.46 24.79
CA ALA A 23 -1.24 -23.90 24.13
C ALA A 23 -0.05 -22.96 24.36
N ALA A 24 -0.29 -21.65 24.48
CA ALA A 24 0.72 -20.66 24.87
C ALA A 24 1.02 -20.68 26.37
N GLY A 25 0.00 -20.79 27.23
CA GLY A 25 0.13 -20.73 28.69
C GLY A 25 0.71 -21.99 29.33
N LEU A 26 0.43 -23.17 28.77
CA LEU A 26 0.87 -24.47 29.31
C LEU A 26 1.68 -25.26 28.27
N PRO A 27 2.89 -24.81 27.89
CA PRO A 27 3.70 -25.47 26.84
C PRO A 27 4.16 -26.90 27.21
N ALA A 28 4.15 -27.24 28.50
CA ALA A 28 4.52 -28.55 29.02
C ALA A 28 3.34 -29.53 29.18
N ALA A 29 2.08 -29.10 28.97
CA ALA A 29 0.93 -29.99 29.07
C ALA A 29 0.96 -31.03 27.94
N THR A 30 0.98 -32.30 28.33
CA THR A 30 1.05 -33.46 27.40
C THR A 30 -0.25 -34.26 27.37
N ARG A 31 -1.23 -33.89 28.20
CA ARG A 31 -2.52 -34.58 28.32
C ARG A 31 -3.69 -33.61 28.11
N MET A 32 -4.82 -34.16 27.68
CA MET A 32 -6.04 -33.38 27.45
C MET A 32 -6.60 -32.83 28.77
N GLU A 33 -6.47 -33.60 29.85
CA GLU A 33 -6.93 -33.24 31.18
C GLU A 33 -6.19 -32.00 31.70
N GLU A 34 -4.88 -31.92 31.45
CA GLU A 34 -4.01 -30.79 31.83
C GLU A 34 -4.36 -29.51 31.05
N LEU A 35 -4.66 -29.63 29.74
CA LEU A 35 -5.10 -28.49 28.93
C LEU A 35 -6.49 -27.98 29.31
N SER A 36 -7.40 -28.91 29.63
CA SER A 36 -8.82 -28.60 29.83
C SER A 36 -9.22 -28.29 31.28
N GLU A 37 -8.30 -28.39 32.25
CA GLU A 37 -8.54 -28.06 33.66
C GLU A 37 -9.04 -26.62 33.85
N ALA A 38 -8.44 -25.66 33.13
CA ALA A 38 -8.82 -24.25 33.15
C ALA A 38 -10.08 -23.94 32.31
N TRP A 39 -10.63 -24.88 31.55
CA TRP A 39 -11.71 -24.60 30.59
C TRP A 39 -13.11 -24.66 31.24
N PRO A 40 -14.04 -23.77 30.80
CA PRO A 40 -15.42 -23.84 31.25
C PRO A 40 -16.07 -25.18 30.84
N ALA A 41 -17.02 -25.64 31.66
CA ALA A 41 -17.66 -26.95 31.46
C ALA A 41 -18.37 -27.09 30.10
N ALA A 42 -18.86 -25.99 29.51
CA ALA A 42 -19.49 -25.98 28.20
C ALA A 42 -18.51 -26.42 27.09
N GLN A 43 -17.27 -25.93 27.12
CA GLN A 43 -16.26 -26.24 26.11
C GLN A 43 -15.67 -27.65 26.30
N ARG A 44 -15.54 -28.14 27.55
CA ARG A 44 -15.24 -29.55 27.82
C ARG A 44 -16.32 -30.50 27.29
N ASN A 45 -17.59 -30.16 27.46
CA ASN A 45 -18.70 -30.93 26.89
C ASN A 45 -18.75 -30.86 25.36
N HIS A 46 -18.40 -29.72 24.77
CA HIS A 46 -18.29 -29.56 23.31
C HIS A 46 -17.17 -30.44 22.73
N LEU A 47 -15.98 -30.44 23.36
CA LEU A 47 -14.87 -31.30 22.97
C LEU A 47 -15.25 -32.79 22.98
N ALA A 48 -16.01 -33.24 23.99
CA ALA A 48 -16.47 -34.62 24.10
C ALA A 48 -17.55 -35.02 23.08
N THR A 49 -18.14 -34.06 22.35
CA THR A 49 -19.25 -34.28 21.41
C THR A 49 -18.91 -33.88 19.97
N CYS A 50 -17.87 -33.06 19.75
CA CYS A 50 -17.44 -32.58 18.44
C CYS A 50 -16.13 -33.26 18.00
N GLY A 51 -16.24 -34.28 17.15
CA GLY A 51 -15.08 -35.06 16.67
C GLY A 51 -13.99 -34.22 16.01
N ARG A 52 -14.34 -33.16 15.27
CA ARG A 52 -13.36 -32.23 14.65
C ARG A 52 -12.52 -31.48 15.68
N CYS A 53 -13.12 -31.11 16.80
CA CYS A 53 -12.41 -30.43 17.89
C CYS A 53 -11.56 -31.42 18.71
N GLN A 54 -12.05 -32.66 18.86
CA GLN A 54 -11.28 -33.75 19.48
C GLN A 54 -10.01 -34.07 18.67
N GLU A 55 -10.13 -34.20 17.35
CA GLU A 55 -9.03 -34.43 16.42
C GLU A 55 -8.01 -33.29 16.47
N ALA A 56 -8.44 -32.03 16.32
CA ALA A 56 -7.55 -30.87 16.38
C ALA A 56 -6.78 -30.75 17.71
N ALA A 57 -7.41 -31.11 18.83
CA ALA A 57 -6.75 -31.11 20.14
C ALA A 57 -5.80 -32.31 20.32
N GLN A 58 -6.08 -33.46 19.70
CA GLN A 58 -5.15 -34.60 19.64
C GLN A 58 -3.93 -34.28 18.77
N ASP A 59 -4.11 -33.63 17.62
CA ASP A 59 -3.01 -33.16 16.76
C ASP A 59 -2.10 -32.16 17.50
N LEU A 60 -2.68 -31.27 18.31
CA LEU A 60 -1.95 -30.33 19.15
C LEU A 60 -1.09 -31.05 20.20
N LEU A 61 -1.60 -32.13 20.82
CA LEU A 61 -0.83 -32.95 21.76
C LEU A 61 0.22 -33.82 21.04
N ALA A 62 -0.09 -34.37 19.87
CA ALA A 62 0.84 -35.17 19.07
C ALA A 62 2.01 -34.33 18.56
N THR A 63 1.76 -33.13 18.04
CA THR A 63 2.81 -32.19 17.62
C THR A 63 3.68 -31.76 18.81
N ARG A 64 3.11 -31.53 19.99
CA ARG A 64 3.88 -31.27 21.22
C ARG A 64 4.80 -32.42 21.61
N GLU A 65 4.33 -33.67 21.55
CA GLU A 65 5.16 -34.84 21.84
C GLU A 65 6.30 -34.98 20.82
N ILE A 66 6.07 -34.67 19.54
CA ILE A 66 7.12 -34.63 18.51
C ILE A 66 8.17 -33.55 18.79
N PHE A 67 7.77 -32.36 19.26
CA PHE A 67 8.69 -31.25 19.59
C PHE A 67 9.28 -31.30 21.01
N LYS A 68 8.93 -32.32 21.80
CA LYS A 68 9.39 -32.51 23.18
C LYS A 68 10.90 -32.70 23.24
N GLY A 69 11.59 -31.70 23.81
CA GLY A 69 13.06 -31.62 23.89
C GLY A 69 13.71 -30.69 22.87
N VAL A 70 13.03 -30.30 21.79
CA VAL A 70 13.55 -29.28 20.84
C VAL A 70 13.67 -27.91 21.52
N GLY A 71 12.69 -27.57 22.37
CA GLY A 71 12.70 -26.35 23.19
C GLY A 71 13.72 -26.33 24.34
N SER A 72 14.41 -27.45 24.63
CA SER A 72 15.47 -27.48 25.66
C SER A 72 16.85 -27.11 25.10
N ALA A 73 17.03 -27.16 23.78
CA ALA A 73 18.29 -26.84 23.12
C ALA A 73 18.59 -25.32 23.07
N THR A 74 17.55 -24.47 23.13
CA THR A 74 17.69 -23.00 23.16
C THR A 74 18.29 -22.46 24.47
N GLY A 75 18.25 -23.24 25.55
CA GLY A 75 18.92 -22.89 26.81
C GLY A 75 20.45 -23.00 26.77
N MET A 76 20.99 -23.80 25.84
CA MET A 76 22.44 -23.85 25.60
C MET A 76 22.87 -22.71 24.66
N VAL A 77 22.99 -21.51 25.22
CA VAL A 77 23.73 -20.42 24.59
C VAL A 77 25.17 -20.90 24.36
N ARG A 78 25.44 -21.41 23.15
CA ARG A 78 26.79 -21.83 22.76
C ARG A 78 27.69 -20.60 22.94
N PRO A 79 28.77 -20.65 23.75
CA PRO A 79 29.48 -19.45 24.23
C PRO A 79 30.12 -18.59 23.12
N TRP A 80 30.17 -19.11 21.90
CA TRP A 80 30.69 -18.45 20.70
C TRP A 80 29.61 -18.07 19.67
N PHE A 81 28.32 -18.21 19.99
CA PHE A 81 27.24 -17.84 19.07
C PHE A 81 27.07 -16.33 18.96
N SER A 82 26.93 -15.63 20.09
CA SER A 82 26.82 -14.17 20.13
C SER A 82 28.00 -13.48 19.43
N THR A 83 29.24 -13.89 19.72
CA THR A 83 30.45 -13.35 19.09
C THR A 83 30.45 -13.52 17.57
N ARG A 84 30.04 -14.69 17.06
CA ARG A 84 29.96 -14.95 15.61
C ARG A 84 28.83 -14.18 14.93
N VAL A 85 27.68 -14.05 15.59
CA VAL A 85 26.54 -13.26 15.08
C VAL A 85 26.90 -11.76 15.02
N VAL A 86 27.47 -11.20 16.08
CA VAL A 86 27.91 -9.79 16.10
C VAL A 86 29.01 -9.54 15.07
N ALA A 87 29.96 -10.46 14.90
CA ALA A 87 30.98 -10.34 13.85
C ALA A 87 30.39 -10.40 12.43
N ALA A 88 29.40 -11.27 12.18
CA ALA A 88 28.71 -11.36 10.90
C ALA A 88 27.82 -10.13 10.61
N ILE A 89 27.16 -9.57 11.62
CA ILE A 89 26.41 -8.31 11.52
C ILE A 89 27.37 -7.17 11.18
N ALA A 90 28.46 -7.00 11.93
CA ALA A 90 29.44 -5.94 11.69
C ALA A 90 30.12 -6.03 10.31
N ALA A 91 30.30 -7.24 9.76
CA ALA A 91 30.76 -7.43 8.39
C ALA A 91 29.69 -6.97 7.37
N ARG A 92 28.45 -7.41 7.54
CA ARG A 92 27.32 -7.04 6.66
C ARG A 92 27.00 -5.55 6.70
N GLU A 93 27.11 -4.91 7.87
CA GLU A 93 26.92 -3.47 8.03
C GLU A 93 28.00 -2.67 7.28
N ARG A 94 29.25 -3.12 7.27
CA ARG A 94 30.32 -2.47 6.48
C ARG A 94 30.00 -2.46 5.00
N GLU A 95 29.66 -3.62 4.43
CA GLU A 95 29.22 -3.75 3.03
C GLU A 95 28.05 -2.81 2.69
N LEU A 96 27.06 -2.72 3.59
CA LEU A 96 25.91 -1.83 3.41
C LEU A 96 26.28 -0.35 3.55
N THR A 97 27.20 0.03 4.45
CA THR A 97 27.67 1.42 4.56
C THR A 97 28.51 1.86 3.37
N GLU A 98 29.34 0.97 2.82
CA GLU A 98 30.09 1.23 1.58
C GLU A 98 29.13 1.44 0.41
N ALA A 99 28.15 0.53 0.22
CA ALA A 99 27.10 0.69 -0.78
C ALA A 99 26.31 1.99 -0.60
N ALA A 100 25.84 2.30 0.61
CA ALA A 100 25.09 3.53 0.91
C ALA A 100 25.90 4.81 0.68
N SER A 101 27.22 4.78 0.93
CA SER A 101 28.11 5.93 0.71
C SER A 101 28.13 6.39 -0.75
N THR A 102 27.98 5.47 -1.71
CA THR A 102 27.90 5.80 -3.14
C THR A 102 26.64 6.60 -3.48
N TRP A 103 25.52 6.35 -2.79
CA TRP A 103 24.25 7.05 -2.98
C TRP A 103 24.22 8.43 -2.29
N LEU A 104 25.03 8.67 -1.26
CA LEU A 104 25.13 9.96 -0.58
C LEU A 104 25.71 11.09 -1.46
N ALA A 105 26.34 10.78 -2.60
CA ALA A 105 26.77 11.77 -3.58
C ALA A 105 25.61 12.33 -4.44
N VAL A 106 24.56 11.54 -4.66
CA VAL A 106 23.43 11.83 -5.57
C VAL A 106 22.68 13.14 -5.28
N PRO A 107 22.34 13.54 -4.03
CA PRO A 107 21.55 14.76 -3.79
C PRO A 107 22.23 16.06 -4.27
N LYS A 108 23.56 16.11 -4.29
CA LYS A 108 24.30 17.28 -4.84
C LYS A 108 24.20 17.37 -6.37
N PHE A 109 24.05 16.25 -7.07
CA PHE A 109 23.81 16.24 -8.51
C PHE A 109 22.35 16.60 -8.85
N ALA A 110 21.39 16.11 -8.07
CA ALA A 110 19.96 16.44 -8.24
C ALA A 110 19.70 17.95 -8.16
N SER A 111 20.27 18.65 -7.17
CA SER A 111 20.15 20.11 -7.05
C SER A 111 20.72 20.87 -8.25
N ARG A 112 21.86 20.43 -8.78
CA ARG A 112 22.50 21.06 -9.96
C ARG A 112 21.71 20.80 -11.25
N LEU A 113 21.16 19.60 -11.41
CA LEU A 113 20.28 19.28 -12.56
C LEU A 113 18.97 20.06 -12.52
N ALA A 114 18.36 20.23 -11.34
CA ALA A 114 17.15 21.03 -11.18
C ALA A 114 17.39 22.49 -11.63
N LEU A 115 18.48 23.11 -11.17
CA LEU A 115 18.88 24.46 -11.61
C LEU A 115 19.13 24.54 -13.12
N ALA A 116 19.84 23.55 -13.70
CA ALA A 116 20.08 23.50 -15.14
C ALA A 116 18.77 23.36 -15.94
N SER A 117 17.83 22.52 -15.49
CA SER A 117 16.52 22.37 -16.14
C SER A 117 15.65 23.62 -16.02
N ALA A 118 15.69 24.32 -14.88
CA ALA A 118 14.95 25.57 -14.68
C ALA A 118 15.49 26.68 -15.60
N ALA A 119 16.82 26.82 -15.71
CA ALA A 119 17.46 27.74 -16.64
C ALA A 119 17.12 27.40 -18.10
N LEU A 120 17.14 26.12 -18.48
CA LEU A 120 16.77 25.68 -19.83
C LEU A 120 15.30 25.99 -20.14
N LEU A 121 14.37 25.70 -19.23
CA LEU A 121 12.95 26.01 -19.38
C LEU A 121 12.69 27.51 -19.52
N LEU A 122 13.40 28.34 -18.72
CA LEU A 122 13.35 29.80 -18.85
C LEU A 122 13.85 30.27 -20.21
N LEU A 123 15.03 29.82 -20.68
CA LEU A 123 15.53 30.17 -22.02
C LEU A 123 14.58 29.69 -23.14
N THR A 124 14.05 28.47 -23.06
CA THR A 124 13.16 27.95 -24.10
C THR A 124 11.82 28.67 -24.11
N SER A 125 11.29 29.06 -22.94
CA SER A 125 10.02 29.80 -22.86
C SER A 125 10.16 31.24 -23.35
N THR A 126 11.25 31.95 -23.00
CA THR A 126 11.51 33.29 -23.56
C THR A 126 11.69 33.22 -25.07
N TRP A 127 12.47 32.27 -25.59
CA TRP A 127 12.69 32.11 -27.02
C TRP A 127 11.43 31.69 -27.80
N LEU A 128 10.49 30.99 -27.16
CA LEU A 128 9.19 30.64 -27.74
C LEU A 128 8.24 31.85 -27.78
N TYR A 129 8.29 32.72 -26.75
CA TYR A 129 7.48 33.94 -26.67
C TYR A 129 8.01 35.07 -27.57
N GLU A 130 9.32 35.13 -27.77
CA GLU A 130 10.00 36.16 -28.57
C GLU A 130 10.07 35.84 -30.07
N LYS A 131 9.46 34.73 -30.51
CA LYS A 131 9.17 34.50 -31.93
C LYS A 131 7.88 35.23 -32.32
N PRO A 132 7.94 36.38 -33.03
CA PRO A 132 6.74 36.94 -33.62
C PRO A 132 6.19 35.94 -34.63
N LEU A 133 4.90 35.58 -34.50
CA LEU A 133 4.19 35.00 -35.63
C LEU A 133 4.24 36.01 -36.78
N PRO A 134 4.64 35.63 -38.00
CA PRO A 134 4.47 36.51 -39.14
C PRO A 134 2.97 36.77 -39.30
N ALA A 135 2.56 38.02 -39.11
CA ALA A 135 1.16 38.42 -39.25
C ALA A 135 0.68 38.05 -40.67
N PRO A 136 -0.51 37.43 -40.83
CA PRO A 136 -1.00 37.06 -42.15
C PRO A 136 -1.16 38.30 -43.03
N ASN A 137 -0.60 38.23 -44.24
CA ASN A 137 -0.56 39.33 -45.20
C ASN A 137 -1.95 39.91 -45.48
N GLN A 138 -2.23 41.12 -44.96
CA GLN A 138 -3.44 41.88 -45.31
C GLN A 138 -3.49 42.30 -46.79
N GLN A 139 -2.37 42.15 -47.52
CA GLN A 139 -2.28 42.44 -48.96
C GLN A 139 -3.12 41.49 -49.84
N ALA A 140 -3.50 40.30 -49.37
CA ALA A 140 -4.33 39.37 -50.13
C ALA A 140 -5.79 39.87 -50.33
N VAL A 141 -6.28 40.75 -49.45
CA VAL A 141 -7.65 41.31 -49.52
C VAL A 141 -7.75 42.40 -50.60
N SER A 142 -6.64 43.06 -50.94
CA SER A 142 -6.61 44.18 -51.90
C SER A 142 -6.79 43.76 -53.37
N LEU A 143 -6.36 42.53 -53.73
CA LEU A 143 -6.43 42.03 -55.10
C LEU A 143 -7.76 41.34 -55.44
N ALA A 144 -8.41 40.70 -54.48
CA ALA A 144 -9.72 40.08 -54.68
C ALA A 144 -10.89 41.09 -54.80
N ALA A 145 -10.63 42.37 -54.52
CA ALA A 145 -11.67 43.42 -54.45
C ALA A 145 -11.89 44.19 -55.77
N GLN A 146 -11.11 43.95 -56.84
CA GLN A 146 -11.22 44.70 -58.10
C GLN A 146 -12.13 44.05 -59.16
N GLU A 147 -12.61 42.82 -58.98
CA GLU A 147 -13.29 42.06 -60.04
C GLU A 147 -14.82 41.98 -59.90
N SER A 148 -15.40 42.49 -58.80
CA SER A 148 -16.85 42.40 -58.52
C SER A 148 -17.62 43.69 -58.86
N LEU A 149 -17.55 44.13 -60.12
CA LEU A 149 -18.20 45.35 -60.63
C LEU A 149 -19.63 45.12 -61.20
N PHE A 150 -20.50 44.42 -60.45
CA PHE A 150 -21.94 44.42 -60.74
C PHE A 150 -22.78 44.50 -59.47
N GLU A 151 -23.42 45.66 -59.30
CA GLU A 151 -24.78 45.87 -58.77
C GLU A 151 -25.32 44.76 -57.84
N SER A 152 -25.40 44.98 -56.52
CA SER A 152 -26.54 45.74 -55.98
C SER A 152 -26.16 46.53 -54.71
N SER A 153 -26.62 47.79 -54.69
CA SER A 153 -26.27 48.86 -53.74
C SER A 153 -27.07 48.82 -52.40
N PRO A 154 -26.82 49.70 -51.39
CA PRO A 154 -26.48 49.22 -50.06
C PRO A 154 -27.41 49.69 -48.91
N PRO A 155 -26.98 50.46 -47.88
CA PRO A 155 -27.16 50.13 -46.46
C PRO A 155 -28.40 50.87 -45.85
N ALA A 156 -28.73 50.84 -44.56
CA ALA A 156 -27.88 50.79 -43.36
C ALA A 156 -28.69 50.57 -42.06
N ASN A 157 -27.94 50.46 -40.96
CA ASN A 157 -28.26 50.86 -39.58
C ASN A 157 -29.12 49.95 -38.68
N LEU A 158 -28.51 49.71 -37.50
CA LEU A 158 -29.14 49.61 -36.17
C LEU A 158 -29.96 48.32 -35.89
N ASP A 159 -30.04 47.81 -34.65
CA ASP A 159 -29.61 48.38 -33.37
C ASP A 159 -29.18 47.30 -32.34
N ASP A 160 -28.71 47.76 -31.18
CA ASP A 160 -28.35 46.96 -30.00
C ASP A 160 -29.40 45.91 -29.58
N VAL A 161 -28.93 44.71 -29.22
CA VAL A 161 -29.62 43.82 -28.26
C VAL A 161 -28.63 43.28 -27.24
N LEU A 162 -28.35 44.11 -26.24
CA LEU A 162 -27.92 43.65 -24.92
C LEU A 162 -29.14 43.07 -24.19
N VAL A 163 -29.06 41.83 -23.70
CA VAL A 163 -29.99 41.31 -22.68
C VAL A 163 -29.17 40.87 -21.46
N PRO A 164 -29.36 41.52 -20.30
CA PRO A 164 -28.63 41.19 -19.08
C PRO A 164 -29.38 40.20 -18.17
N VAL A 165 -28.61 39.38 -17.44
CA VAL A 165 -28.65 39.11 -15.98
C VAL A 165 -29.96 38.62 -15.28
N GLN A 166 -29.75 37.66 -14.35
CA GLN A 166 -30.62 37.19 -13.23
C GLN A 166 -31.75 36.17 -13.57
N GLU A 167 -32.14 35.20 -12.70
CA GLU A 167 -31.68 34.81 -11.34
C GLU A 167 -32.02 33.34 -10.93
N ASN A 168 -31.21 32.76 -10.01
CA ASN A 168 -31.43 31.65 -9.03
C ASN A 168 -31.85 30.19 -9.40
N ASN A 169 -31.06 29.29 -8.80
CA ASN A 169 -31.33 27.96 -8.21
C ASN A 169 -32.75 27.75 -7.62
N PRO A 170 -33.25 26.48 -7.49
CA PRO A 170 -32.58 25.41 -6.72
C PRO A 170 -32.32 24.07 -7.44
#